data_AF-A0A0S3TC32-F1
#
_entry.id   AF-A0A0S3TC32-F1
#
_cell.length_a   1.000
_cell.length_b   1.000
_cell.length_c   1.000
_cell.angle_alpha   90.00
_cell.angle_beta   90.00
_cell.angle_gamma   90.00
#
_symmetry.space_group_name_H-M   'P 1'
#
loop_
_entity.id
_entity.type
_entity.pdbx_description
1 polymer ?
#
loop_
_entity_poly.entity_id
_entity_poly.type
_entity_poly.pdbx_seq_one_letter_code
_entity_poly.pdbx_strand_id
1 'polypeptide(L)' 'MAEKKIPVVLLNSGHKMPVIGMGTSVENSPSNETLASIYVDAIEVGVRKYDTF' A
#
# COMPACT_ATOMS: atom_id res chain seq x y z
N MET A 1 7.34 -20.86 -3.39
CA MET A 1 6.38 -20.01 -4.14
C MET A 1 7.14 -18.77 -4.57
N ALA A 2 7.11 -18.37 -5.84
CA ALA A 2 7.83 -17.19 -6.29
C ALA A 2 7.26 -15.95 -5.58
N GLU A 3 8.09 -15.24 -4.82
CA GLU A 3 7.73 -13.98 -4.19
C GLU A 3 7.35 -13.00 -5.32
N LYS A 4 6.06 -12.74 -5.52
CA LYS A 4 5.57 -11.85 -6.59
C LYS A 4 5.88 -10.41 -6.19
N LYS A 5 7.11 -10.00 -6.46
CA LYS A 5 7.61 -8.67 -6.14
C LYS A 5 6.81 -7.62 -6.91
N ILE A 6 6.16 -6.69 -6.20
CA ILE A 6 5.46 -5.56 -6.82
C ILE A 6 6.47 -4.75 -7.65
N PRO A 7 6.18 -4.42 -8.92
CA PRO A 7 7.10 -3.63 -9.73
C PRO A 7 7.30 -2.24 -9.14
N VAL A 8 8.46 -1.65 -9.43
CA VAL A 8 8.88 -0.34 -8.90
C VAL A 8 9.32 0.54 -10.06
N VAL A 9 8.89 1.79 -10.07
CA VAL A 9 9.32 2.81 -11.05
C VAL A 9 10.35 3.74 -10.41
N LEU A 10 11.25 4.28 -11.23
CA LEU A 10 12.11 5.39 -10.85
C LEU A 10 11.41 6.70 -11.25
N LEU A 11 11.10 7.54 -10.27
CA LEU A 11 10.57 8.88 -10.50
C LEU A 11 11.67 9.81 -11.03
N ASN A 12 11.27 10.94 -11.64
CA ASN A 12 12.22 11.96 -12.11
C ASN A 12 13.10 12.56 -10.99
N SER A 13 12.66 12.43 -9.74
CA SER A 13 13.39 12.83 -8.54
C SER A 13 14.45 11.82 -8.10
N GLY A 14 14.60 10.69 -8.81
CA GLY A 14 15.49 9.59 -8.44
C GLY A 14 14.93 8.65 -7.37
N HIS A 15 13.72 8.90 -6.85
CA HIS A 15 13.08 8.03 -5.86
C HIS A 15 12.39 6.83 -6.52
N LYS A 16 12.43 5.69 -5.85
CA LYS A 16 11.74 4.47 -6.25
C LYS A 16 10.31 4.44 -5.68
N MET A 17 9.32 4.20 -6.53
CA MET A 17 7.90 4.11 -6.12
C MET A 17 7.28 2.79 -6.58
N PRO A 18 6.60 2.03 -5.69
CA PRO A 18 5.79 0.89 -6.11
C PRO A 18 4.70 1.34 -7.10
N VAL A 19 4.52 0.59 -8.20
CA VAL A 19 3.46 0.89 -9.19
C VAL A 19 2.05 0.68 -8.64
N ILE A 20 1.92 -0.22 -7.65
CA ILE A 20 0.65 -0.54 -7.00
C ILE A 20 0.69 0.08 -5.61
N GLY A 21 -0.34 0.85 -5.27
CA GLY A 21 -0.56 1.39 -3.94
C GLY A 21 -2.02 1.23 -3.52
N MET A 22 -2.25 1.32 -2.21
CA MET A 22 -3.57 1.27 -1.60
C MET A 22 -4.02 2.68 -1.21
N GLY A 23 -5.16 3.12 -1.72
CA GLY A 23 -5.82 4.36 -1.27
C GLY A 23 -6.54 4.16 0.06
N THR A 24 -6.49 5.17 0.94
CA THR A 24 -7.06 5.09 2.30
C THR A 24 -8.27 6.01 2.52
N SER A 25 -8.65 6.82 1.53
CA SER A 25 -9.78 7.75 1.65
C SER A 25 -11.13 7.01 1.59
N VAL A 26 -11.91 7.09 2.66
CA VAL A 26 -13.25 6.49 2.80
C VAL A 26 -14.17 7.43 3.59
N GLU A 27 -15.42 7.63 3.14
CA GLU A 27 -16.38 8.55 3.80
C GLU A 27 -16.78 8.11 5.23
N ASN A 28 -16.75 6.81 5.52
CA ASN A 28 -17.06 6.23 6.82
C ASN A 28 -15.89 5.36 7.29
N SER A 29 -14.86 6.01 7.84
CA SER A 29 -13.65 5.29 8.24
C SER A 29 -13.94 4.24 9.33
N PRO A 30 -13.45 3.00 9.19
CA PRO A 30 -13.56 1.98 10.23
C PRO A 30 -12.87 2.40 11.54
N SER A 31 -13.06 1.60 12.59
CA SER A 31 -12.27 1.76 13.82
C SER A 31 -10.77 1.57 13.55
N ASN A 32 -9.92 2.18 14.38
CA ASN A 32 -8.46 2.06 14.26
C ASN A 32 -7.97 0.60 14.33
N GLU A 33 -8.63 -0.24 15.13
CA GLU A 33 -8.30 -1.67 15.20
C GLU A 33 -8.57 -2.37 13.86
N THR A 34 -9.71 -2.07 13.23
CA THR A 34 -10.07 -2.63 11.91
C THR A 34 -9.11 -2.13 10.84
N LEU A 35 -8.76 -0.84 10.86
CA LEU A 35 -7.78 -0.26 9.93
C LEU A 35 -6.40 -0.93 10.07
N ALA A 36 -5.95 -1.18 11.30
CA ALA A 36 -4.69 -1.86 11.54
C ALA A 36 -4.67 -3.26 10.90
N SER A 37 -5.74 -4.04 11.06
CA SER A 37 -5.88 -5.34 10.40
C SER A 37 -5.83 -5.22 8.88
N ILE A 38 -6.57 -4.28 8.29
CA ILE A 38 -6.57 -4.04 6.84
C ILE A 38 -5.15 -3.73 6.32
N TYR A 39 -4.38 -2.91 7.05
CA TYR A 39 -3.01 -2.59 6.66
C TYR A 39 -2.08 -3.79 6.77
N VAL A 40 -2.22 -4.62 7.81
CA VAL A 40 -1.46 -5.86 7.96
C VAL A 40 -1.74 -6.80 6.79
N ASP A 41 -3.00 -7.03 6.45
CA ASP A 41 -3.40 -7.86 5.31
C ASP A 41 -2.79 -7.34 4.00
N ALA A 42 -2.83 -6.03 3.79
CA ALA A 42 -2.22 -5.38 2.63
C ALA A 42 -0.70 -5.60 2.57
N ILE A 43 -0.01 -5.52 3.70
CA ILE A 43 1.44 -5.79 3.81
C ILE A 43 1.74 -7.25 3.46
N GLU A 44 0.94 -8.19 3.96
CA GLU A 44 1.12 -9.63 3.74
C GLU A 44 0.96 -10.02 2.26
N VAL A 45 0.02 -9.39 1.55
CA VAL A 45 -0.13 -9.58 0.08
C VAL A 45 0.88 -8.77 -0.74
N GLY A 46 1.75 -8.00 -0.07
CA GLY A 46 2.92 -7.37 -0.66
C GLY A 46 2.79 -5.89 -0.98
N VAL A 47 1.69 -5.21 -0.59
CA VAL A 47 1.52 -3.76 -0.77
C VAL A 47 2.61 -3.01 0.00
N ARG A 48 3.24 -2.03 -0.67
CA ARG A 48 4.32 -1.21 -0.09
C ARG A 48 4.11 0.30 -0.25
N LYS A 49 3.00 0.73 -0.86
CA LYS A 49 2.62 2.13 -1.02
C LYS A 49 1.21 2.33 -0.47
N TYR A 50 1.05 3.31 0.41
CA TYR A 50 -0.23 3.78 0.94
C TYR A 50 -0.42 5.23 0.55
N ASP A 51 -1.59 5.54 0.02
CA ASP A 51 -1.95 6.86 -0.50
C ASP A 51 -3.10 7.40 0.35
N THR A 52 -2.83 8.49 1.06
CA THR A 52 -3.77 9.16 1.98
C THR A 52 -3.97 10.60 1.54
N PHE A 53 -5.12 11.17 1.93
CA PHE A 53 -5.37 12.61 1.85
C PHE A 53 -4.60 13.37 2.94
#